data_AF-W1YAG9-F1
#
_entry.id   AF-W1YAG9-F1
#
_cell.length_a   1.000
_cell.length_b   1.000
_cell.length_c   1.000
_cell.angle_alpha   90.00
_cell.angle_beta   90.00
_cell.angle_gamma   90.00
#
_symmetry.space_group_name_H-M   'P 1'
#
loop_
_entity.id
_entity.type
_entity.pdbx_description
1 polymer ?
#
loop_
_entity_poly.entity_id
_entity_poly.type
_entity_poly.pdbx_seq_one_letter_code
_entity_poly.pdbx_strand_id
1 'polypeptide(L)' 'DDVEGTKELSSVNHKGLTGDVSVGDKILLADGLVTLTIDAIEGNNIITTVQNSGEIGNRKRVAVPGVALSLPPVSE' A
#
# COMPACT_ATOMS: atom_id res chain seq x y z
N ASP A 1 1.11 12.67 1.28
CA ASP A 1 2.32 13.51 1.40
C ASP A 1 3.54 12.72 0.97
N ASP A 2 4.58 13.41 0.50
CA ASP A 2 5.89 12.80 0.25
C ASP A 2 6.62 12.72 1.58
N VAL A 3 6.38 11.62 2.30
CA VAL A 3 6.98 11.35 3.62
C VAL A 3 8.08 10.33 3.44
N GLU A 4 9.24 10.55 4.09
CA GLU A 4 10.28 9.52 4.15
C GLU A 4 9.69 8.26 4.76
N GLY A 5 9.72 7.17 3.97
CA GLY A 5 9.21 5.88 4.40
C GLY A 5 10.03 5.35 5.57
N THR A 6 9.43 5.26 6.75
CA THR A 6 9.99 4.58 7.91
C THR A 6 9.44 3.15 7.99
N LYS A 7 9.89 2.38 8.99
CA LYS A 7 9.33 1.05 9.27
C LYS A 7 7.84 1.07 9.63
N GLU A 8 7.35 2.21 10.09
CA GLU A 8 5.98 2.36 10.60
C GLU A 8 5.06 3.07 9.59
N LEU A 9 5.62 3.88 8.69
CA LEU A 9 4.86 4.69 7.74
C LEU A 9 5.57 4.74 6.40
N SER A 10 4.87 4.47 5.29
CA SER A 10 5.41 4.67 3.94
C SER A 10 4.42 5.42 3.08
N SER A 11 4.94 6.35 2.28
CA SER A 11 4.17 7.06 1.28
C SER A 11 3.97 6.20 0.03
N VAL A 12 2.76 6.21 -0.51
CA VAL A 12 2.44 5.61 -1.81
C VAL A 12 2.16 6.72 -2.81
N ASN A 13 2.70 6.58 -4.03
CA ASN A 13 2.47 7.57 -5.09
C ASN A 13 1.00 7.62 -5.54
N HIS A 14 0.20 6.60 -5.22
CA HIS A 14 -1.21 6.52 -5.60
C HIS A 14 -2.10 7.18 -4.55
N LYS A 15 -2.37 8.48 -4.71
CA LYS A 15 -3.26 9.24 -3.82
C LYS A 15 -4.70 8.72 -3.79
N GLY A 16 -5.12 7.97 -4.83
CA GLY A 16 -6.45 7.36 -4.91
C GLY A 16 -6.56 6.01 -4.19
N LEU A 17 -5.45 5.46 -3.68
CA LEU A 17 -5.42 4.10 -3.12
C LEU A 17 -6.43 3.92 -1.98
N THR A 18 -6.59 4.93 -1.13
CA THR A 18 -7.53 4.95 0.00
C THR A 18 -8.99 4.77 -0.42
N GLY A 19 -9.36 5.19 -1.64
CA GLY A 19 -10.70 5.00 -2.20
C GLY A 19 -10.86 3.72 -3.04
N ASP A 20 -9.76 3.18 -3.55
CA ASP A 20 -9.75 1.92 -4.29
C ASP A 20 -9.77 0.70 -3.36
N VAL A 21 -9.16 0.81 -2.18
CA VAL A 21 -9.05 -0.28 -1.20
C VAL A 21 -10.09 -0.19 -0.09
N SER A 22 -10.38 -1.33 0.53
CA SER A 22 -11.32 -1.46 1.64
C SER A 22 -10.71 -2.23 2.81
N VAL A 23 -11.30 -2.05 4.01
CA VAL A 23 -10.91 -2.82 5.20
C VAL A 23 -11.05 -4.33 4.91
N GLY A 24 -10.01 -5.09 5.23
CA GLY A 24 -9.91 -6.52 4.94
C GLY A 24 -9.12 -6.84 3.66
N ASP A 25 -8.82 -5.86 2.81
CA ASP A 25 -7.97 -6.07 1.64
C ASP A 25 -6.52 -6.36 2.03
N LYS A 26 -5.81 -7.00 1.11
CA LYS A 26 -4.40 -7.36 1.27
C LYS A 26 -3.55 -6.54 0.33
N ILE A 27 -2.54 -5.88 0.88
CA ILE A 27 -1.53 -5.17 0.12
C ILE A 27 -0.28 -6.05 0.06
N LEU A 28 0.15 -6.38 -1.14
CA LEU A 28 1.36 -7.13 -1.44
C LEU A 28 2.48 -6.15 -1.79
N LEU A 29 3.59 -6.27 -1.09
CA LEU A 29 4.83 -5.56 -1.37
C LEU A 29 5.83 -6.55 -1.97
N ALA A 30 6.51 -6.13 -3.05
CA ALA A 30 7.50 -6.92 -3.76
C ALA A 30 6.97 -8.31 -4.16
N ASP A 31 5.93 -8.33 -4.99
CA ASP A 31 5.29 -9.55 -5.52
C ASP A 31 4.80 -10.54 -4.44
N GLY A 32 4.52 -10.03 -3.24
CA GLY A 32 4.02 -10.80 -2.11
C GLY A 32 5.07 -11.21 -1.08
N LEU A 33 6.31 -10.73 -1.20
CA LEU A 33 7.36 -10.93 -0.20
C LEU A 33 6.95 -10.44 1.19
N VAL A 34 6.28 -9.27 1.24
CA VAL A 34 5.62 -8.78 2.44
C VAL A 34 4.15 -8.57 2.13
N THR A 35 3.31 -9.09 3.02
CA THR A 35 1.86 -8.93 2.94
C THR A 35 1.42 -8.05 4.09
N LEU A 36 0.64 -7.03 3.77
CA LEU A 36 -0.05 -6.18 4.73
C LEU A 36 -1.55 -6.44 4.59
N THR A 37 -2.28 -6.42 5.70
CA THR A 37 -3.75 -6.48 5.68
C THR A 37 -4.29 -5.16 6.19
N ILE A 38 -5.30 -4.61 5.52
CA ILE A 38 -5.90 -3.33 5.89
C ILE A 38 -6.85 -3.56 7.05
N ASP A 39 -6.54 -2.95 8.20
CA ASP A 39 -7.35 -3.03 9.42
C ASP A 39 -8.36 -1.89 9.49
N ALA A 40 -7.97 -0.69 9.04
CA ALA A 40 -8.83 0.50 9.05
C ALA A 40 -8.35 1.53 8.01
N ILE A 41 -9.28 2.37 7.56
CA ILE A 41 -9.00 3.50 6.67
C ILE A 41 -9.50 4.76 7.37
N GLU A 42 -8.59 5.64 7.74
CA GLU A 42 -8.87 6.90 8.45
C GLU A 42 -8.54 8.08 7.54
N GLY A 43 -9.55 8.55 6.80
CA GLY A 43 -9.41 9.67 5.86
C GLY A 43 -8.43 9.32 4.74
N ASN A 44 -7.18 9.78 4.85
CA ASN A 44 -6.12 9.52 3.88
C ASN A 44 -5.05 8.55 4.37
N ASN A 45 -5.21 8.00 5.57
CA ASN A 45 -4.31 7.04 6.18
C ASN A 45 -4.92 5.63 6.09
N ILE A 46 -4.13 4.67 5.61
CA ILE A 46 -4.50 3.26 5.58
C ILE A 46 -3.73 2.58 6.70
N ILE A 47 -4.45 2.12 7.72
CA ILE A 47 -3.87 1.37 8.84
C ILE A 47 -3.79 -0.08 8.40
N THR A 48 -2.57 -0.62 8.37
CA THR A 48 -2.33 -1.99 7.92
C THR A 48 -1.43 -2.76 8.87
N THR A 49 -1.76 -4.02 9.11
CA THR A 49 -0.94 -4.94 9.89
C THR A 49 -0.09 -5.81 8.97
N VAL A 50 1.22 -5.85 9.25
CA VAL A 50 2.18 -6.72 8.58
C VAL A 50 1.88 -8.18 8.94
N GLN A 51 1.54 -8.98 7.94
CA GLN A 51 1.28 -10.43 8.10
C GLN A 51 2.55 -11.26 7.95
N ASN A 52 3.54 -10.77 7.19
CA ASN A 52 4.78 -11.49 6.93
C ASN A 52 5.99 -10.59 7.13
N SER A 53 6.99 -11.08 7.86
CA SER A 53 8.29 -10.44 7.99
C SER A 53 9.15 -10.72 6.76
N GLY A 54 9.54 -9.67 6.04
CA GLY A 54 10.43 -9.74 4.89
C GLY A 54 11.24 -8.46 4.75
N GLU A 55 12.46 -8.58 4.22
CA GLU A 55 13.28 -7.40 3.93
C GLU A 55 12.74 -6.70 2.68
N ILE A 56 12.38 -5.43 2.82
CA ILE A 56 11.91 -4.61 1.72
C ILE A 56 12.94 -3.51 1.46
N GLY A 57 13.32 -3.35 0.20
CA GLY A 57 14.15 -2.23 -0.25
C GLY A 57 13.32 -1.03 -0.72
N ASN A 58 13.99 0.00 -1.21
CA ASN A 58 13.31 1.18 -1.74
C ASN A 58 12.65 0.92 -3.11
N ARG A 59 11.59 1.68 -3.43
CA ARG A 59 10.88 1.66 -4.73
C ARG A 59 10.36 0.28 -5.16
N LYS A 60 9.85 -0.51 -4.21
CA LYS A 60 9.21 -1.79 -4.53
C LYS A 60 7.81 -1.58 -5.10
N ARG A 61 7.37 -2.55 -5.91
CA ARG A 61 6.00 -2.58 -6.43
C ARG A 61 5.04 -2.88 -5.29
N VAL A 62 3.96 -2.10 -5.28
CA VAL A 62 2.80 -2.31 -4.42
C VAL A 62 1.69 -2.88 -5.31
N ALA A 63 1.09 -3.98 -4.88
CA ALA A 63 -0.03 -4.60 -5.58
C ALA A 63 -1.13 -4.91 -4.57
N VAL A 64 -2.39 -4.65 -4.94
CA VAL A 64 -3.54 -4.96 -4.09
C VAL A 64 -4.41 -5.96 -4.85
N PRO A 65 -4.22 -7.28 -4.66
CA PRO A 65 -5.06 -8.29 -5.29
C PRO A 65 -6.52 -8.10 -4.91
N GLY A 66 -7.41 -8.13 -5.91
CA GLY A 66 -8.86 -7.98 -5.69
C GLY A 66 -9.36 -6.53 -5.82
N VAL A 67 -8.45 -5.56 -5.82
CA VAL A 67 -8.78 -4.14 -6.03
C VAL A 67 -8.44 -3.74 -7.46
N ALA A 68 -9.43 -3.17 -8.16
CA ALA A 68 -9.21 -2.53 -9.44
C ALA A 68 -8.54 -1.17 -9.17
N LEU A 69 -7.21 -1.17 -9.08
CA LEU A 69 -6.45 0.08 -8.98
C LEU A 69 -6.73 0.90 -10.24
N SER A 70 -7.52 1.97 -10.08
CA SER A 70 -7.71 2.95 -11.13
C SER A 70 -6.48 3.86 -11.18
N LEU A 71 -5.32 3.28 -11.51
CA LEU A 71 -4.13 4.04 -11.82
C LEU A 71 -4.41 4.79 -13.13
N PRO A 72 -4.50 6.13 -13.13
CA PRO A 72 -4.41 6.87 -14.39
C PRO A 72 -3.06 6.50 -15.04
N PRO A 73 -3.00 6.32 -16.35
CA PRO A 73 -1.75 6.04 -17.03
C PRO A 73 -0.82 7.23 -16.79
N VAL A 74 0.26 6.98 -16.04
CA VAL A 74 1.50 7.78 -15.87
C VAL A 74 1.39 9.27 -16.20
N SER A 75 1.56 10.15 -15.21
CA SER A 75 1.92 11.55 -15.48
C SER A 75 3.23 11.90 -14.79
N GLU A 76 4.23 12.16 -15.65
CA GLU A 76 5.53 12.86 -15.54
C GLU A 76 6.42 12.67 -14.29
#